data_AF-A0A9D6W8H3-F1
#
_entry.id   AF-A0A9D6W8H3-F1
#
_cell.length_a   1.000
_cell.length_b   1.000
_cell.length_c   1.000
_cell.angle_alpha   90.00
_cell.angle_beta   90.00
_cell.angle_gamma   90.00
#
_symmetry.space_group_name_H-M   'P 1'
#
loop_
_entity.id
_entity.type
_entity.pdbx_description
1 polymer ?
#
loop_
_entity_poly.entity_id
_entity_poly.type
_entity_poly.pdbx_seq_one_letter_code
_entity_poly.pdbx_strand_id
1 'polypeptide(L)'
;MRGREGSAIVLAMLLLVLLNAIGMYAVSRPVPVPDSARHHHQSFVARNMARGGAHAAIAQLPSVFPEGAPYVRRIPSGEDATGRYSVTSQRIPGAGYGYRLVSEGTVPGSSAGRYMVRAEVRMEGGRTRIVRWEEIGPAAATGSAER
;
A
#
# COMPACT_ATOMS: atom_id res chain seq x y z
N MET A 1 -36.67 -32.69 -50.47
CA MET A 1 -35.40 -32.04 -50.07
C MET A 1 -35.53 -31.22 -48.78
N ARG A 2 -36.21 -31.71 -47.73
CA ARG A 2 -36.54 -30.94 -46.50
C ARG A 2 -35.59 -31.13 -45.30
N GLY A 3 -34.52 -31.92 -45.45
CA GLY A 3 -33.61 -32.26 -44.33
C GLY A 3 -32.44 -31.30 -44.11
N ARG A 4 -32.08 -30.47 -45.10
CA ARG A 4 -30.88 -29.61 -45.03
C ARG A 4 -31.12 -28.31 -44.26
N GLU A 5 -32.33 -27.76 -44.33
CA GLU A 5 -32.68 -26.49 -43.65
C GLU A 5 -32.82 -26.66 -42.13
N GLY A 6 -33.45 -27.77 -41.68
CA GLY A 6 -33.54 -28.08 -40.25
C GLY A 6 -32.18 -28.31 -39.60
N SER A 7 -31.25 -28.95 -40.32
CA SER A 7 -29.88 -29.16 -39.83
C SER A 7 -29.08 -27.85 -39.70
N ALA A 8 -29.31 -26.88 -40.58
CA ALA A 8 -28.62 -25.59 -40.52
C ALA A 8 -29.08 -24.75 -39.33
N ILE A 9 -30.38 -24.77 -39.02
CA ILE A 9 -30.94 -24.08 -37.84
C ILE A 9 -30.40 -24.70 -36.55
N VAL A 10 -30.36 -26.03 -36.46
CA VAL A 10 -29.81 -26.74 -35.29
C VAL A 10 -28.33 -26.40 -35.10
N LEU A 11 -27.54 -26.39 -36.17
CA LEU A 11 -26.13 -26.01 -36.12
C LEU A 11 -25.94 -24.55 -35.68
N ALA A 12 -26.75 -23.62 -36.19
CA ALA A 12 -26.69 -22.22 -35.79
C ALA A 12 -27.04 -22.02 -34.30
N MET A 13 -28.07 -22.71 -33.81
CA MET A 13 -28.43 -22.69 -32.39
C MET A 13 -27.32 -23.27 -31.51
N LEU A 14 -26.73 -24.40 -31.91
CA LEU A 14 -25.62 -25.04 -31.19
C LEU A 14 -24.38 -24.11 -31.14
N LEU A 15 -24.06 -23.46 -32.26
CA LEU A 15 -22.97 -22.50 -32.33
C LEU A 15 -23.21 -21.32 -31.37
N LEU A 16 -24.45 -20.79 -31.35
CA LEU A 16 -24.82 -19.64 -30.52
C LEU A 16 -24.77 -19.98 -29.03
N VAL A 17 -25.18 -21.18 -28.64
CA VAL A 17 -25.01 -21.70 -27.26
C VAL A 17 -23.53 -21.82 -26.91
N LEU A 18 -22.70 -22.36 -27.81
CA LEU A 18 -21.25 -22.45 -27.58
C LEU A 18 -20.60 -21.08 -27.41
N LEU A 19 -20.94 -20.13 -28.29
CA LEU A 19 -20.46 -18.75 -28.24
C LEU A 19 -20.87 -18.06 -26.94
N ASN A 20 -22.11 -18.28 -26.47
CA ASN A 20 -22.59 -17.72 -25.21
C ASN A 20 -21.87 -18.34 -24.00
N ALA A 21 -21.65 -19.66 -24.02
CA ALA A 21 -20.89 -20.36 -22.99
C ALA A 21 -19.42 -19.89 -22.94
N ILE A 22 -18.77 -19.70 -24.10
CA ILE A 22 -17.41 -19.16 -24.20
C ILE A 22 -17.38 -17.70 -23.70
N GLY A 23 -18.37 -16.88 -24.04
CA GLY A 23 -18.50 -15.51 -23.55
C GLY A 23 -18.62 -15.44 -22.03
N MET A 24 -19.52 -16.24 -21.45
CA MET A 24 -19.66 -16.36 -19.99
C MET A 24 -18.38 -16.86 -19.33
N TYR A 25 -17.70 -17.84 -19.95
CA TYR A 25 -16.43 -18.35 -19.45
C TYR A 25 -15.33 -17.29 -19.46
N ALA A 26 -15.21 -16.51 -20.53
CA ALA A 26 -14.25 -15.43 -20.64
C ALA A 26 -14.47 -14.32 -19.59
N VAL A 27 -15.73 -13.98 -19.29
CA VAL A 27 -16.08 -12.99 -18.24
C VAL A 27 -15.85 -13.54 -16.83
N SER A 28 -16.04 -14.85 -16.63
CA SER A 28 -15.82 -15.49 -15.33
C SER A 28 -14.35 -15.68 -14.95
N ARG A 29 -13.43 -15.52 -15.91
CA ARG A 29 -11.99 -15.65 -15.66
C ARG A 29 -11.52 -14.39 -14.93
N PRO A 30 -11.01 -14.49 -13.69
CA PRO A 30 -10.37 -13.35 -13.05
C PRO A 30 -9.20 -12.90 -13.95
N VAL A 31 -9.22 -11.62 -14.33
CA VAL A 31 -8.09 -11.04 -15.06
C VAL A 31 -6.89 -11.09 -14.12
N PRO A 32 -5.81 -11.81 -14.46
CA PRO A 32 -4.62 -11.83 -13.62
C PRO A 32 -4.08 -10.40 -13.57
N VAL A 33 -4.10 -9.80 -12.38
CA VAL A 33 -3.47 -8.50 -12.15
C VAL A 33 -1.98 -8.70 -12.40
N PRO A 34 -1.36 -7.97 -13.35
CA PRO A 34 0.05 -8.13 -13.62
C PRO A 34 0.85 -7.85 -12.34
N ASP A 35 1.85 -8.67 -12.05
CA ASP A 35 2.65 -8.58 -10.82
C ASP A 35 3.26 -7.18 -10.60
N SER A 36 3.54 -6.45 -11.70
CA SER A 36 3.98 -5.06 -11.66
C SER A 36 2.92 -4.11 -11.08
N ALA A 37 1.65 -4.27 -11.45
CA ALA A 37 0.55 -3.45 -10.91
C ALA A 37 0.34 -3.76 -9.42
N ARG A 38 0.46 -5.03 -9.02
CA ARG A 38 0.40 -5.44 -7.61
C ARG A 38 1.56 -4.86 -6.82
N HIS A 39 2.78 -4.92 -7.36
CA HIS A 39 3.98 -4.37 -6.73
C HIS A 39 3.89 -2.84 -6.61
N HIS A 40 3.48 -2.12 -7.68
CA HIS A 40 3.26 -0.68 -7.63
C HIS A 40 2.20 -0.31 -6.58
N HIS A 41 1.07 -1.02 -6.56
CA HIS A 41 0.02 -0.80 -5.58
C HIS A 41 0.55 -0.98 -4.14
N GLN A 42 1.27 -2.06 -3.86
CA GLN A 42 1.85 -2.32 -2.54
C GLN A 42 2.87 -1.25 -2.13
N SER A 43 3.70 -0.76 -3.07
CA SER A 43 4.62 0.35 -2.83
C SER A 43 3.89 1.65 -2.49
N PHE A 44 2.80 1.97 -3.21
CA PHE A 44 1.95 3.12 -2.90
C PHE A 44 1.30 3.00 -1.52
N VAL A 45 0.79 1.81 -1.18
CA VAL A 45 0.23 1.54 0.15
C VAL A 45 1.28 1.77 1.23
N ALA A 46 2.46 1.15 1.11
CA ALA A 46 3.52 1.29 2.10
C ALA A 46 3.94 2.77 2.29
N ARG A 47 4.11 3.52 1.19
CA ARG A 47 4.41 4.96 1.26
C ARG A 47 3.30 5.76 1.93
N ASN A 48 2.05 5.54 1.55
CA ASN A 48 0.91 6.25 2.12
C ASN A 48 0.70 5.91 3.60
N MET A 49 0.98 4.67 4.02
CA MET A 49 0.99 4.28 5.43
C MET A 49 2.07 5.01 6.22
N ALA A 50 3.28 5.11 5.67
CA ALA A 50 4.37 5.83 6.31
C ALA A 50 4.03 7.32 6.47
N ARG A 51 3.48 7.96 5.42
CA ARG A 51 3.01 9.36 5.47
C ARG A 51 1.86 9.55 6.46
N GLY A 52 0.84 8.71 6.38
CA GLY A 52 -0.33 8.76 7.26
C GLY A 52 0.04 8.56 8.72
N GLY A 53 0.94 7.62 9.01
CA GLY A 53 1.49 7.40 10.34
C GLY A 53 2.21 8.63 10.89
N ALA A 54 3.03 9.30 10.07
CA ALA A 54 3.72 10.53 10.46
C ALA A 54 2.72 11.65 10.77
N HIS A 55 1.74 11.90 9.90
CA HIS A 55 0.70 12.92 10.14
C HIS A 55 -0.13 12.62 11.39
N ALA A 56 -0.55 11.37 11.57
CA ALA A 56 -1.31 10.95 12.75
C ALA A 56 -0.48 11.13 14.03
N ALA A 57 0.82 10.88 13.99
CA ALA A 57 1.69 11.07 15.13
C ALA A 57 1.91 12.56 15.45
N ILE A 58 2.10 13.40 14.44
CA ILE A 58 2.21 14.86 14.59
C ILE A 58 0.98 15.44 15.29
N ALA A 59 -0.22 15.00 14.92
CA ALA A 59 -1.48 15.44 15.51
C ALA A 59 -1.66 15.01 16.98
N GLN A 60 -0.92 14.00 17.43
CA GLN A 60 -1.01 13.41 18.77
C GLN A 60 0.16 13.81 19.69
N LEU A 61 1.07 14.68 19.21
CA LEU A 61 2.12 15.25 20.05
C LEU A 61 1.55 16.42 20.89
N PRO A 62 1.97 16.56 22.16
CA PRO A 62 2.83 15.66 22.95
C PRO A 62 2.06 14.57 23.71
N SER A 63 0.74 14.46 23.53
CA SER A 63 -0.18 13.79 24.45
C SER A 63 -0.10 12.26 24.49
N VAL A 64 0.31 11.59 23.40
CA VAL A 64 0.15 10.12 23.27
C VAL A 64 1.47 9.34 23.33
N PHE A 65 2.60 9.94 22.96
CA PHE A 65 3.85 9.20 22.77
C PHE A 65 4.93 9.65 23.77
N PRO A 66 5.02 9.02 24.95
CA PRO A 66 6.20 9.20 25.81
C PRO A 66 7.45 8.80 25.02
N GLU A 67 8.52 9.58 25.18
CA GLU A 67 9.75 9.45 24.40
C GLU A 67 10.26 8.01 24.31
N GLY A 68 10.64 7.58 23.10
CA GLY A 68 11.42 6.36 22.88
C GLY A 68 10.63 5.06 22.69
N ALA A 69 9.32 5.02 22.92
CA ALA A 69 8.51 3.82 22.67
C ALA A 69 7.89 3.83 21.25
N PRO A 70 8.08 2.77 20.44
CA PRO A 70 7.45 2.68 19.13
C PRO A 70 5.94 2.38 19.26
N TYR A 71 5.10 3.29 18.77
CA TYR A 71 3.68 3.03 18.60
C TYR A 71 3.43 2.32 17.28
N VAL A 72 2.79 1.15 17.32
CA VAL A 72 2.53 0.32 16.14
C VAL A 72 1.03 0.25 15.88
N ARG A 73 0.61 0.51 14.63
CA ARG A 73 -0.77 0.30 14.20
C ARG A 73 -0.82 -0.44 12.86
N ARG A 74 -1.81 -1.34 12.75
CA ARG A 74 -2.15 -2.02 11.50
C ARG A 74 -3.33 -1.31 10.86
N ILE A 75 -3.28 -1.10 9.55
CA ILE A 75 -4.36 -0.48 8.78
C ILE A 75 -4.71 -1.41 7.62
N PRO A 76 -5.97 -1.84 7.47
CA PRO A 76 -6.41 -2.54 6.28
C PRO A 76 -6.39 -1.58 5.08
N SER A 77 -5.75 -1.99 3.98
CA SER A 77 -5.63 -1.19 2.75
C SER A 77 -6.33 -1.83 1.54
N GLY A 78 -7.11 -2.88 1.75
CA GLY A 78 -7.83 -3.65 0.73
C GLY A 78 -8.03 -5.10 1.19
N GLU A 79 -8.73 -5.91 0.40
CA GLU A 79 -8.97 -7.34 0.70
C GLU A 79 -7.66 -8.13 0.86
N ASP A 80 -6.63 -7.78 0.08
CA ASP A 80 -5.37 -8.54 0.00
C ASP A 80 -4.15 -7.83 0.61
N ALA A 81 -4.34 -6.68 1.25
CA ALA A 81 -3.24 -5.88 1.77
C ALA A 81 -3.58 -5.29 3.14
N THR A 82 -2.79 -5.65 4.15
CA THR A 82 -2.81 -4.99 5.46
C THR A 82 -1.49 -4.26 5.64
N GLY A 83 -1.51 -2.93 5.65
CA GLY A 83 -0.33 -2.14 5.98
C GLY A 83 -0.05 -2.16 7.48
N ARG A 84 1.23 -2.15 7.85
CA ARG A 84 1.67 -1.84 9.22
C ARG A 84 2.45 -0.55 9.19
N TYR A 85 2.15 0.33 10.16
CA TYR A 85 3.05 1.42 10.47
C TYR A 85 3.49 1.45 11.92
N SER A 86 4.70 1.97 12.14
CA SER A 86 5.25 2.23 13.46
C SER A 86 5.80 3.64 13.54
N VAL A 87 5.49 4.36 14.61
CA VAL A 87 6.03 5.70 14.87
C VAL A 87 6.78 5.75 16.18
N THR A 88 7.99 6.28 16.14
CA THR A 88 8.78 6.59 17.35
C THR A 88 8.96 8.09 17.45
N SER A 89 8.65 8.69 18.60
CA SER A 89 8.95 10.07 18.95
C SER A 89 10.21 10.15 19.82
N GLN A 90 11.09 11.10 19.52
CA GLN A 90 12.24 11.43 20.35
C GLN A 90 12.30 12.94 20.51
N ARG A 91 12.43 13.44 21.75
CA ARG A 91 12.63 14.86 21.97
C ARG A 91 14.03 15.28 21.54
N ILE A 92 14.13 16.43 20.89
CA ILE A 92 15.39 17.00 20.43
C ILE A 92 16.01 17.81 21.59
N PRO A 93 17.19 17.41 22.11
CA PRO A 93 17.87 18.14 23.17
C PRO A 93 18.18 19.58 22.72
N GLY A 94 17.97 20.56 23.61
CA GLY A 94 18.26 21.98 23.35
C GLY A 94 17.21 22.74 22.53
N ALA A 95 16.18 22.08 21.98
CA ALA A 95 15.16 22.73 21.15
C ALA A 95 13.88 23.17 21.91
N GLY A 96 13.85 23.05 23.25
CA GLY A 96 12.68 23.34 24.09
C GLY A 96 11.56 22.30 23.94
N TYR A 97 10.93 22.26 22.76
CA TYR A 97 9.82 21.36 22.39
C TYR A 97 9.94 20.86 20.94
N GLY A 98 11.10 20.27 20.60
CA GLY A 98 11.31 19.62 19.31
C GLY A 98 11.11 18.10 19.41
N TYR A 99 10.49 17.49 18.40
CA TYR A 99 10.32 16.04 18.27
C TYR A 99 10.84 15.55 16.94
N ARG A 100 11.62 14.47 16.96
CA ARG A 100 11.92 13.66 15.79
C ARG A 100 10.95 12.49 15.76
N LEU A 101 10.28 12.33 14.63
CA LEU A 101 9.35 11.26 14.34
C LEU A 101 9.94 10.38 13.24
N VAL A 102 9.88 9.08 13.43
CA VAL A 102 10.18 8.10 12.39
C VAL A 102 8.95 7.23 12.21
N SER A 103 8.27 7.37 11.08
CA SER A 103 7.11 6.58 10.69
C SER A 103 7.48 5.63 9.58
N GLU A 104 7.17 4.35 9.73
CA GLU A 104 7.53 3.33 8.76
C GLU A 104 6.30 2.66 8.22
N GLY A 105 6.22 2.42 6.92
CA GLY A 105 5.12 1.71 6.29
C GLY A 105 5.63 0.44 5.62
N THR A 106 4.96 -0.68 5.91
CA THR A 106 5.27 -1.99 5.30
C THR A 106 3.98 -2.72 4.95
N VAL A 107 4.02 -3.55 3.91
CA VAL A 107 2.95 -4.49 3.55
C VAL A 107 3.49 -5.92 3.73
N PRO A 108 2.94 -6.75 4.63
CA PRO A 108 3.36 -8.12 4.84
C PRO A 108 3.28 -8.94 3.55
N GLY A 109 4.28 -9.79 3.32
CA GLY A 109 4.33 -10.65 2.12
C GLY A 109 4.63 -9.91 0.81
N SER A 110 4.96 -8.61 0.86
CA SER A 110 5.30 -7.82 -0.32
C SER A 110 6.82 -7.69 -0.51
N SER A 111 7.27 -7.76 -1.77
CA SER A 111 8.62 -7.39 -2.19
C SER A 111 8.82 -5.88 -2.36
N ALA A 112 7.76 -5.06 -2.20
CA ALA A 112 7.79 -3.60 -2.30
C ALA A 112 8.69 -2.92 -1.25
N GLY A 113 9.14 -3.67 -0.24
CA GLY A 113 10.07 -3.20 0.77
C GLY A 113 9.44 -2.25 1.80
N ARG A 114 10.31 -1.63 2.60
CA ARG A 114 9.94 -0.72 3.70
C ARG A 114 10.08 0.72 3.24
N TYR A 115 9.01 1.49 3.43
CA TYR A 115 9.05 2.94 3.28
C TYR A 115 9.18 3.59 4.65
N MET A 116 9.96 4.66 4.75
CA MET A 116 10.15 5.39 6.00
C MET A 116 9.96 6.88 5.75
N VAL A 117 9.27 7.54 6.68
CA VAL A 117 9.11 8.99 6.75
C VAL A 117 9.78 9.45 8.03
N ARG A 118 10.76 10.33 7.90
CA ARG A 118 11.38 11.01 9.03
C ARG A 118 10.90 12.45 9.05
N ALA A 119 10.25 12.85 10.13
CA ALA A 119 9.79 14.21 10.32
C ALA A 119 10.44 14.81 11.56
N GLU A 120 10.96 16.03 11.46
CA GLU A 120 11.35 16.82 12.62
C GLU A 120 10.35 17.95 12.79
N VAL A 121 9.88 18.10 14.02
CA VAL A 121 8.72 18.87 14.36
C VAL A 121 9.07 19.76 15.54
N ARG A 122 8.62 21.00 15.53
CA ARG A 122 8.82 21.94 16.63
C ARG A 122 7.46 22.45 17.10
N MET A 123 7.26 22.47 18.42
CA MET A 123 6.10 23.12 19.02
C MET A 123 6.45 24.58 19.30
N GLU A 124 5.69 25.50 18.71
CA GLU A 124 5.81 26.94 18.93
C GLU A 124 4.41 27.49 19.27
N GLY A 125 4.24 28.10 20.44
CA GLY A 125 2.96 28.70 20.84
C GLY A 125 1.78 27.72 20.86
N GLY A 126 2.00 26.44 21.20
CA GLY A 126 0.98 25.40 21.19
C GLY A 126 0.63 24.84 19.81
N ARG A 127 1.32 25.28 18.75
CA ARG A 127 1.16 24.76 17.38
C ARG A 127 2.33 23.89 16.98
N THR A 128 2.02 22.83 16.27
CA THR A 128 2.98 21.87 15.74
C THR A 128 3.45 22.31 14.36
N ARG A 129 4.74 22.62 14.20
CA ARG A 129 5.34 23.02 12.91
C ARG A 129 6.31 21.95 12.42
N ILE A 130 6.15 21.51 11.18
CA ILE A 130 7.11 20.62 10.52
C ILE A 130 8.32 21.44 10.09
N VAL A 131 9.49 21.11 10.62
CA VAL A 131 10.78 21.75 10.31
C VAL A 131 11.53 20.97 9.24
N ARG A 132 11.42 19.64 9.28
CA ARG A 132 12.04 18.75 8.30
C ARG A 132 11.10 17.61 7.95
N TRP A 133 11.05 17.26 6.67
CA TRP A 133 10.30 16.12 6.16
C TRP A 133 11.16 15.37 5.16
N GLU A 134 11.36 14.08 5.37
CA GLU A 134 12.18 13.22 4.54
C GLU A 134 11.46 11.91 4.28
N GLU A 135 11.36 11.52 3.01
CA GLU A 135 10.76 10.27 2.58
C GLU A 135 11.85 9.37 2.01
N ILE A 136 11.99 8.20 2.62
CA ILE A 136 12.98 7.20 2.29
C ILE A 136 12.22 6.03 1.69
N GLY A 137 12.42 5.83 0.40
CA GLY A 137 11.87 4.68 -0.32
C GLY A 137 12.55 3.38 0.11
N PRO A 138 12.02 2.23 -0.34
CA PRO A 138 12.69 0.96 -0.20
C PRO A 138 14.07 1.13 -0.83
N ALA A 139 15.12 0.76 -0.08
CA ALA A 139 16.43 0.63 -0.67
C ALA A 139 16.25 -0.26 -1.91
N ALA A 140 16.58 0.26 -3.10
CA ALA A 140 16.71 -0.58 -4.27
C ALA A 140 17.58 -1.75 -3.81
N ALA A 141 17.08 -2.98 -3.94
CA ALA A 141 17.89 -4.16 -3.67
C ALA A 141 19.08 -4.08 -4.63
N THR A 142 20.18 -3.48 -4.18
CA THR A 142 21.45 -3.48 -4.89
C THR A 142 21.81 -4.95 -4.93
N GLY A 143 21.76 -5.52 -6.14
CA GLY A 143 22.16 -6.90 -6.37
C GLY A 143 23.60 -7.07 -5.91
N SER A 144 23.78 -7.69 -4.75
CA SER A 144 25.01 -8.39 -4.41
C SER A 144 24.95 -9.75 -5.08
N ALA A 145 25.07 -9.76 -6.40
CA ALA A 145 25.60 -10.90 -7.11
C ALA A 145 27.12 -10.88 -6.89
N GLU A 146 27.58 -11.43 -5.77
CA GLU A 146 28.94 -11.94 -5.66
C GLU A 146 28.84 -13.48 -5.71
N ARG A 147 29.15 -14.01 -6.88
CA ARG A 147 29.75 -15.33 -7.06
C ARG A 147 31.08 -15.12 -7.75
#